data_AF-A0A346PNT6-F1
#
_entry.id   AF-A0A346PNT6-F1
#
_cell.length_a   1.000
_cell.length_b   1.000
_cell.length_c   1.000
_cell.angle_alpha   90.00
_cell.angle_beta   90.00
_cell.angle_gamma   90.00
#
_symmetry.space_group_name_H-M   'P 1'
#
loop_
_entity.id
_entity.type
_entity.pdbx_description
1 polymer ?
#
loop_
_entity_poly.entity_id
_entity_poly.type
_entity_poly.pdbx_seq_one_letter_code
_entity_poly.pdbx_strand_id
1 'polypeptide(L)' 'MNIIDGDKINCSRCDELISLEDANVLGKRNNRTYAKPLCDDCLKNVGVPRGYELERDVSYLIED' A
#
# COMPACT_ATOMS: atom_id res chain seq x y z
N MET A 1 3.70 4.35 -9.57
CA MET A 1 4.10 3.50 -8.43
C MET A 1 5.14 2.56 -8.98
N ASN A 2 6.34 2.52 -8.39
CA ASN A 2 7.47 1.78 -8.96
C ASN A 2 7.55 0.43 -8.24
N ILE A 3 7.13 -0.63 -8.92
CA ILE A 3 7.33 -2.01 -8.48
C ILE A 3 8.77 -2.36 -8.83
N ILE A 4 9.58 -2.76 -7.83
CA ILE A 4 11.03 -2.96 -7.97
C ILE A 4 11.34 -4.41 -8.34
N ASP A 5 10.58 -5.33 -7.75
CA ASP A 5 10.64 -6.78 -7.95
C ASP A 5 9.18 -7.24 -8.01
N GLY A 6 8.83 -8.24 -8.83
CA GLY A 6 7.44 -8.57 -9.19
C GLY A 6 6.49 -8.86 -8.00
N ASP A 7 7.03 -9.01 -6.80
CA ASP A 7 6.38 -9.34 -5.55
C ASP A 7 6.59 -8.30 -4.43
N LYS A 8 7.34 -7.21 -4.66
CA LYS A 8 7.74 -6.25 -3.61
C LYS A 8 7.53 -4.79 -4.00
N ILE A 9 7.22 -3.99 -2.99
CA ILE A 9 6.93 -2.56 -3.12
C ILE A 9 7.59 -1.76 -2.00
N ASN A 10 7.95 -0.50 -2.31
CA ASN A 10 8.44 0.42 -1.30
C ASN A 10 7.30 1.04 -0.50
N CYS A 11 7.39 0.98 0.82
CA CYS A 11 6.59 1.77 1.72
C CYS A 11 6.78 3.26 1.42
N SER A 12 5.69 3.98 1.14
CA SER A 12 5.73 5.42 0.82
C SER A 12 6.13 6.34 1.97
N ARG A 13 6.43 5.80 3.16
CA ARG A 13 6.76 6.57 4.36
C ARG A 13 8.19 6.34 4.86
N CYS A 14 8.63 5.10 4.94
CA CYS A 14 9.96 4.75 5.42
C CYS A 14 10.90 4.22 4.32
N ASP A 15 10.42 4.15 3.08
CA ASP A 15 11.14 3.59 1.92
C ASP A 15 11.60 2.13 2.09
N GLU A 16 11.04 1.42 3.08
CA GLU A 16 11.27 0.00 3.31
C GLU A 16 10.64 -0.85 2.20
N LEU A 17 11.40 -1.84 1.73
CA LEU A 17 10.92 -2.87 0.82
C LEU A 17 10.05 -3.87 1.58
N ILE A 18 8.78 -3.97 1.20
CA ILE A 18 7.82 -4.93 1.76
C ILE A 18 7.22 -5.78 0.64
N SER A 19 6.86 -7.01 0.97
CA SER A 19 6.12 -7.89 0.06
C SER A 19 4.75 -7.28 -0.25
N LEU A 20 4.25 -7.47 -1.47
CA LEU A 20 2.92 -7.01 -1.86
C LEU A 20 1.86 -7.57 -0.92
N GLU A 21 1.95 -8.85 -0.54
CA GLU A 21 1.02 -9.52 0.38
C GLU A 21 0.92 -8.86 1.77
N ASP A 22 2.02 -8.25 2.22
CA ASP A 22 2.12 -7.57 3.51
C ASP A 22 1.91 -6.04 3.38
N ALA A 23 1.77 -5.54 2.15
CA ALA A 23 1.61 -4.12 1.87
C ALA A 23 0.17 -3.68 2.10
N ASN A 24 0.02 -2.64 2.92
CA ASN A 24 -1.27 -1.99 3.12
C ASN A 24 -1.39 -0.80 2.18
N VAL A 25 -2.45 -0.71 1.38
CA VAL A 25 -2.61 0.40 0.43
C VAL A 25 -3.64 1.42 0.96
N LEU A 26 -3.19 2.65 1.18
CA LEU A 26 -4.10 3.78 1.40
C LEU A 26 -4.54 4.35 0.06
N GLY A 27 -5.77 4.08 -0.32
CA GLY A 27 -6.45 4.69 -1.46
C GLY A 27 -7.20 5.94 -1.02
N LYS A 28 -7.28 6.96 -1.88
CA LYS A 28 -8.23 8.07 -1.67
C LYS A 28 -9.59 7.66 -2.24
N ARG A 29 -10.65 7.78 -1.45
CA ARG A 29 -12.01 7.28 -1.76
C ARG A 29 -12.54 7.62 -3.17
N ASN A 30 -12.15 8.77 -3.73
CA ASN A 30 -12.57 9.24 -5.05
C ASN A 30 -11.41 9.41 -6.05
N ASN A 31 -10.20 8.93 -5.73
CA ASN A 31 -9.04 9.05 -6.58
C ASN A 31 -8.12 7.83 -6.40
N ARG A 32 -8.40 6.78 -7.20
CA ARG A 32 -7.63 5.52 -7.21
C ARG A 32 -6.19 5.71 -7.71
N THR A 33 -5.90 6.78 -8.44
CA THR A 33 -4.54 7.15 -8.86
C THR A 33 -3.67 7.55 -7.66
N TYR A 34 -4.28 7.86 -6.51
CA TYR A 34 -3.60 8.18 -5.27
C TYR A 34 -3.63 6.97 -4.32
N ALA A 35 -2.85 5.95 -4.69
CA ALA A 35 -2.57 4.77 -3.86
C ALA A 35 -1.21 4.95 -3.16
N LYS A 36 -1.19 4.79 -1.82
CA LYS A 36 0.00 4.90 -0.99
C LYS A 36 0.22 3.57 -0.24
N PRO A 37 1.18 2.74 -0.68
CA PRO A 37 1.54 1.51 0.00
C PRO A 37 2.30 1.86 1.27
N LEU A 38 1.99 1.16 2.36
CA LEU A 38 2.60 1.34 3.67
C LEU A 38 2.87 -0.03 4.29
N CYS A 39 3.99 -0.13 5.01
CA CYS A 39 4.23 -1.25 5.90
C CYS A 39 3.28 -1.19 7.11
N ASP A 40 3.10 -2.34 7.75
CA ASP A 40 2.15 -2.51 8.85
C ASP A 40 2.46 -1.57 10.04
N ASP A 41 3.73 -1.34 10.32
CA ASP A 41 4.20 -0.42 11.38
C ASP A 41 3.90 1.05 11.04
N CYS A 42 4.10 1.45 9.78
CA CYS A 42 3.74 2.79 9.34
C CYS A 42 2.23 2.99 9.42
N LEU A 43 1.43 2.01 9.00
CA LEU A 43 -0.03 2.06 9.10
C LEU A 43 -0.50 2.20 10.55
N LYS A 44 0.07 1.43 11.50
CA LYS A 44 -0.28 1.54 12.93
C LYS A 44 0.03 2.92 13.49
N ASN A 45 1.11 3.54 13.03
CA ASN A 45 1.53 4.88 13.45
C ASN A 45 0.67 6.00 12.83
N VAL A 46 0.29 5.91 11.56
CA VAL A 46 -0.50 6.97 10.89
C VAL A 46 -2.02 6.78 10.99
N GLY A 47 -2.47 5.54 11.17
CA GLY A 47 -3.87 5.17 10.99
C GLY A 47 -4.36 5.37 9.56
N VAL A 48 -5.69 5.39 9.41
CA VAL A 48 -6.36 5.71 8.14
C VAL A 48 -6.90 7.13 8.22
N PRO A 49 -6.29 8.11 7.53
CA PRO A 49 -6.73 9.51 7.60
C PRO A 49 -8.13 9.72 6.99
N ARG A 50 -8.84 10.76 7.41
CA ARG A 50 -10.19 11.05 6.89
C ARG A 50 -10.17 11.25 5.37
N GLY A 51 -11.01 10.51 4.66
CA GLY A 51 -11.09 10.54 3.19
C GLY A 51 -10.16 9.56 2.48
N TYR A 52 -9.38 8.79 3.24
CA TYR A 52 -8.67 7.61 2.76
C TYR A 52 -9.42 6.35 3.18
N GLU A 53 -9.23 5.30 2.39
CA GLU A 53 -9.73 3.96 2.64
C GLU A 53 -8.53 3.00 2.60
N LEU A 54 -8.57 2.03 3.51
CA LEU A 54 -7.55 1.00 3.58
C LEU A 54 -7.96 -0.15 2.68
N GLU A 55 -7.22 -0.34 1.59
CA GLU A 55 -7.31 -1.51 0.75
C GLU A 55 -6.24 -2.51 1.22
N ARG A 56 -6.69 -3.59 1.85
CA ARG A 56 -5.83 -4.69 2.33
C ARG A 56 -5.70 -5.84 1.33
N ASP A 57 -6.50 -5.82 0.28
CA ASP A 57 -6.57 -6.92 -0.67
C ASP A 57 -5.78 -6.59 -1.93
N VAL A 58 -4.48 -6.86 -1.89
CA VAL A 58 -3.61 -6.82 -3.08
C VAL A 58 -3.70 -8.12 -3.90
N SER A 59 -4.58 -9.07 -3.54
CA SER A 59 -4.72 -10.35 -4.25
C SER A 59 -5.09 -10.17 -5.73
N TYR A 60 -5.68 -9.03 -6.11
CA TYR A 60 -5.97 -8.70 -7.51
C TYR A 60 -4.72 -8.34 -8.34
N LEU A 61 -3.54 -8.21 -7.72
CA LEU A 61 -2.25 -8.00 -8.41
C LEU A 61 -1.46 -9.30 -8.60
N ILE A 62 -1.92 -10.40 -8.00
CA ILE A 62 -1.40 -11.74 -8.25
C ILE A 62 -2.28 -12.32 -9.37
N GLU A 63 -1.98 -11.95 -10.62
CA GLU A 63 -2.48 -12.70 -11.77
C GLU A 63 -1.61 -13.97 -11.91
N ASP A 64 -2.28 -15.13 -11.94
CA ASP A 64 -1.70 -16.45 -12.24
C ASP A 64 -1.26 -16.55 -13.71
#